data_AF-B1ZI91-F1
#
_entry.id   AF-B1ZI91-F1
#
_cell.length_a   1.000
_cell.length_b   1.000
_cell.length_c   1.000
_cell.angle_alpha   90.00
_cell.angle_beta   90.00
_cell.angle_gamma   90.00
#
_symmetry.space_group_name_H-M   'P 1'
#
loop_
_entity.id
_entity.type
_entity.pdbx_description
1 polymer ?
#
loop_
_entity_poly.entity_id
_entity_poly.type
_entity_poly.pdbx_seq_one_letter_code
_entity_poly.pdbx_strand_id
1 'polypeptide(L)'
;MHRTRFDEERNPAPIQPLTDKQGQYLDALASSSQVIVLGPAGTGKTFIAGTRAADLLRQRRISKVVITRPNVPSGRSLGFFPGTLEEKIAPWVAPLTETMKERMGAAAFDIAVKAGDIEVVPFEVMRGRTFKNCLVILDEAQNTTTPEIKMFLTRIGDDCQVIINGDVSQTDLRETSGLRTVIHLVKSRMMAIPIVEFTLDDIVRSGICAEWVKAFEEERL
;
A
#
# COMPACT_ATOMS: atom_id res chain seq x y z
N MET A 1 22.19 -18.36 -22.59
CA MET A 1 21.48 -19.30 -21.70
C MET A 1 20.00 -19.02 -21.87
N HIS A 2 19.25 -19.90 -22.56
CA HIS A 2 17.82 -19.69 -22.82
C HIS A 2 17.05 -19.92 -21.52
N ARG A 3 16.45 -18.88 -20.93
CA ARG A 3 15.47 -19.05 -19.86
C ARG A 3 14.25 -19.75 -20.46
N THR A 4 13.76 -20.79 -19.81
CA THR A 4 12.53 -21.44 -20.24
C THR A 4 11.32 -20.57 -19.87
N ARG A 5 10.20 -20.72 -20.58
CA ARG A 5 8.93 -20.02 -20.25
C ARG A 5 8.50 -20.28 -18.78
N PHE A 6 8.85 -21.46 -18.26
CA PHE A 6 8.64 -21.84 -16.86
C PHE A 6 9.59 -21.12 -15.86
N ASP A 7 10.80 -20.74 -16.28
CA ASP A 7 11.72 -19.94 -15.45
C ASP A 7 11.29 -18.47 -15.37
N GLU A 8 10.71 -17.95 -16.45
CA GLU A 8 10.14 -16.59 -16.49
C GLU A 8 8.90 -16.45 -15.61
N GLU A 9 8.03 -17.48 -15.58
CA GLU A 9 6.90 -17.56 -14.64
C GLU A 9 7.36 -17.64 -13.17
N ARG A 10 8.50 -18.27 -12.89
CA ARG A 10 9.03 -18.40 -11.52
C ARG A 10 9.71 -17.14 -11.00
N ASN A 11 10.25 -16.31 -11.89
CA ASN A 11 10.95 -15.09 -11.49
C ASN A 11 10.70 -13.95 -12.49
N PRO A 12 9.53 -13.28 -12.40
CA PRO A 12 9.22 -12.16 -13.26
C PRO A 12 10.28 -11.06 -13.17
N ALA A 13 10.49 -10.38 -14.30
CA ALA A 13 11.47 -9.32 -14.40
C ALA A 13 11.28 -8.26 -13.30
N PRO A 14 12.36 -7.62 -12.81
CA PRO A 14 12.24 -6.53 -11.86
C PRO A 14 11.29 -5.45 -12.39
N ILE A 15 10.41 -4.95 -11.53
CA ILE A 15 9.55 -3.80 -11.85
C ILE A 15 10.42 -2.64 -12.33
N GLN A 16 10.02 -2.03 -13.44
CA GLN A 16 10.68 -0.84 -13.99
C GLN A 16 9.81 0.38 -13.72
N PRO A 17 10.39 1.51 -13.28
CA PRO A 17 9.63 2.73 -13.14
C PRO A 17 9.25 3.27 -14.51
N LEU A 18 8.05 3.84 -14.60
CA LEU A 18 7.55 4.53 -15.78
C LEU A 18 7.69 6.06 -15.67
N THR A 19 7.92 6.56 -14.45
CA THR A 19 8.24 7.97 -14.17
C THR A 19 9.42 8.06 -13.21
N ASP A 20 10.11 9.20 -13.19
CA ASP A 20 11.23 9.43 -12.27
C ASP A 20 10.80 9.29 -10.80
N LYS A 21 9.57 9.73 -10.46
CA LYS A 21 9.04 9.60 -9.10
C LYS A 21 8.77 8.14 -8.72
N GLN A 22 8.34 7.30 -9.67
CA GLN A 22 8.26 5.85 -9.43
C GLN A 22 9.65 5.27 -9.18
N GLY A 23 10.68 5.76 -9.87
CA GLY A 23 12.08 5.39 -9.61
C GLY A 23 12.50 5.73 -8.17
N GLN A 24 12.24 6.97 -7.74
CA GLN A 24 12.50 7.40 -6.36
C GLN A 24 11.76 6.55 -5.33
N TYR A 25 10.52 6.12 -5.63
CA TYR A 25 9.77 5.22 -4.77
C TYR A 25 10.43 3.84 -4.66
N LEU A 26 10.85 3.25 -5.78
CA LEU A 26 11.55 1.97 -5.80
C LEU A 26 12.87 2.04 -5.01
N ASP A 27 13.63 3.12 -5.16
CA ASP A 27 14.88 3.35 -4.43
C ASP A 27 14.65 3.49 -2.91
N ALA A 28 13.60 4.22 -2.51
CA ALA A 28 13.20 4.34 -1.12
C ALA A 28 12.82 2.97 -0.52
N LEU A 29 12.06 2.16 -1.26
CA LEU A 29 11.70 0.79 -0.84
C LEU A 29 12.90 -0.15 -0.75
N ALA A 30 13.95 0.08 -1.54
CA ALA A 30 15.16 -0.73 -1.50
C ALA A 30 16.04 -0.42 -0.28
N SER A 31 16.01 0.83 0.21
CA SER A 31 16.97 1.36 1.18
C SER A 31 16.40 1.65 2.58
N SER A 32 15.07 1.70 2.73
CA SER A 32 14.43 2.15 3.99
C SER A 32 13.44 1.13 4.56
N SER A 33 13.44 0.99 5.88
CA SER A 33 12.47 0.16 6.63
C SER A 33 11.10 0.81 6.77
N GLN A 34 10.97 2.11 6.51
CA GLN A 34 9.69 2.79 6.46
C GLN A 34 9.69 3.80 5.33
N VAL A 35 8.61 3.82 4.53
CA VAL A 35 8.42 4.76 3.43
C VAL A 35 7.00 5.32 3.49
N ILE A 36 6.88 6.64 3.36
CA ILE A 36 5.60 7.34 3.21
C ILE A 36 5.45 7.75 1.75
N VAL A 37 4.31 7.42 1.15
CA VAL A 37 4.04 7.66 -0.26
C VAL A 37 2.72 8.39 -0.41
N LEU A 38 2.78 9.55 -1.03
CA LEU A 38 1.65 10.45 -1.22
C LEU A 38 1.35 10.58 -2.70
N GLY A 39 0.07 10.77 -3.02
CA GLY A 39 -0.34 11.32 -4.31
C GLY A 39 -1.57 10.63 -4.90
N PRO A 40 -2.01 11.10 -6.07
CA PRO A 40 -3.32 10.77 -6.61
C PRO A 40 -3.45 9.30 -7.06
N ALA A 41 -4.69 8.88 -7.31
CA ALA A 41 -4.97 7.58 -7.91
C ALA A 41 -4.38 7.50 -9.33
N GLY A 42 -3.82 6.35 -9.69
CA GLY A 42 -3.21 6.14 -11.02
C GLY A 42 -1.71 6.42 -11.12
N THR A 43 -1.07 6.86 -10.03
CA THR A 43 0.39 7.10 -9.97
C THR A 43 1.21 5.82 -9.74
N GLY A 44 0.55 4.70 -9.44
CA GLY A 44 1.21 3.40 -9.23
C GLY A 44 1.60 3.10 -7.78
N LYS A 45 1.27 3.96 -6.80
CA LYS A 45 1.63 3.76 -5.38
C LYS A 45 1.22 2.38 -4.80
N THR A 46 -0.03 1.96 -5.02
CA THR A 46 -0.56 0.66 -4.56
C THR A 46 0.02 -0.50 -5.38
N PHE A 47 0.19 -0.32 -6.70
CA PHE A 47 0.77 -1.33 -7.59
C PHE A 47 2.23 -1.66 -7.22
N ILE A 48 3.06 -0.63 -7.04
CA ILE A 48 4.46 -0.80 -6.65
C ILE A 48 4.57 -1.44 -5.26
N ALA A 49 3.72 -1.03 -4.30
CA ALA A 49 3.68 -1.63 -2.96
C ALA A 49 3.33 -3.12 -3.00
N GLY A 50 2.28 -3.49 -3.74
CA GLY A 50 1.85 -4.89 -3.91
C GLY A 50 2.92 -5.73 -4.61
N THR A 51 3.53 -5.20 -5.66
CA THR A 51 4.62 -5.87 -6.39
C THR A 51 5.82 -6.12 -5.47
N ARG A 52 6.23 -5.13 -4.69
CA ARG A 52 7.31 -5.24 -3.70
C ARG A 52 7.01 -6.31 -2.65
N ALA A 53 5.79 -6.33 -2.12
CA ALA A 53 5.36 -7.30 -1.12
C ALA A 53 5.44 -8.74 -1.66
N ALA A 54 4.90 -8.96 -2.87
CA ALA A 54 4.92 -10.25 -3.53
C ALA A 54 6.35 -10.74 -3.82
N ASP A 55 7.23 -9.84 -4.30
CA ASP A 55 8.63 -10.18 -4.59
C ASP A 55 9.41 -10.54 -3.32
N LEU A 56 9.27 -9.76 -2.23
CA LEU A 56 9.95 -10.05 -0.97
C LEU A 56 9.49 -11.39 -0.37
N LEU A 57 8.19 -11.66 -0.42
CA LEU A 57 7.64 -12.91 0.08
C LEU A 57 8.10 -14.12 -0.75
N ARG A 58 8.03 -14.04 -2.09
CA ARG A 58 8.50 -15.10 -2.99
C ARG A 58 9.99 -15.39 -2.82
N GLN A 59 10.80 -14.34 -2.60
CA GLN A 59 12.23 -14.45 -2.34
C GLN A 59 12.56 -14.90 -0.91
N ARG A 60 11.56 -15.15 -0.06
CA ARG A 60 11.71 -15.50 1.37
C ARG A 60 12.53 -14.47 2.16
N ARG A 61 12.51 -13.20 1.74
CA ARG A 61 13.17 -12.09 2.45
C ARG A 61 12.36 -11.59 3.64
N ILE A 62 11.06 -11.89 3.63
CA ILE A 62 10.12 -11.66 4.73
C ILE A 62 9.32 -12.93 4.96
N SER A 63 8.82 -13.12 6.17
CA SER A 63 7.93 -14.24 6.50
C SER A 63 6.45 -13.93 6.28
N LYS A 64 6.08 -12.64 6.28
CA LYS A 64 4.69 -12.23 6.28
C LYS A 64 4.46 -10.90 5.58
N VAL A 65 3.32 -10.76 4.91
CA VAL A 65 2.76 -9.50 4.41
C VAL A 65 1.47 -9.23 5.19
N VAL A 66 1.37 -8.03 5.76
CA VAL A 66 0.17 -7.58 6.46
C VAL A 66 -0.41 -6.39 5.69
N ILE A 67 -1.64 -6.52 5.26
CA ILE A 67 -2.38 -5.50 4.50
C ILE A 67 -3.45 -4.93 5.40
N THR A 68 -3.52 -3.62 5.50
CA THR A 68 -4.58 -2.95 6.24
C THR A 68 -4.98 -1.64 5.61
N ARG A 69 -6.20 -1.22 5.90
CA ARG A 69 -6.82 0.02 5.43
C ARG A 69 -7.70 0.55 6.57
N PRO A 70 -7.62 1.84 6.92
CA PRO A 70 -8.48 2.41 7.94
C PRO A 70 -9.94 2.35 7.49
N ASN A 71 -10.84 2.22 8.46
CA ASN A 71 -12.26 2.23 8.19
C ASN A 71 -12.68 3.63 7.78
N VAL A 72 -13.18 3.78 6.55
CA VAL A 72 -13.72 5.05 6.09
C VAL A 72 -15.12 5.19 6.67
N PRO A 73 -15.47 6.33 7.31
CA PRO A 73 -16.84 6.64 7.69
C PRO A 73 -17.74 6.90 6.47
N SER A 74 -17.80 5.97 5.52
CA SER A 74 -18.97 5.88 4.65
C SER A 74 -20.15 5.61 5.58
N GLY A 75 -21.30 6.28 5.41
CA GLY A 75 -22.44 6.19 6.34
C GLY A 75 -23.04 4.80 6.60
N ARG A 76 -22.38 3.72 6.14
CA ARG A 76 -22.64 2.31 6.46
C ARG A 76 -21.36 1.70 7.04
N SER A 77 -21.43 1.21 8.27
CA SER A 77 -20.30 0.49 8.87
C SER A 77 -20.06 -0.83 8.13
N LEU A 78 -18.84 -1.38 8.22
CA LEU A 78 -18.51 -2.76 7.81
C LEU A 78 -19.53 -3.81 8.31
N GLY A 79 -20.25 -3.52 9.39
CA GLY A 79 -21.36 -4.33 9.90
C GLY A 79 -22.53 -4.53 8.94
N PHE A 80 -22.72 -3.66 7.93
CA PHE A 80 -23.88 -3.67 7.04
C PHE A 80 -23.83 -4.72 5.92
N PHE A 81 -22.65 -5.18 5.54
CA PHE A 81 -22.51 -6.22 4.50
C PHE A 81 -22.72 -7.62 5.10
N PRO A 82 -23.44 -8.54 4.46
CA PRO A 82 -23.49 -9.95 4.87
C PRO A 82 -22.14 -10.63 4.58
N GLY A 83 -21.78 -11.66 5.36
CA GLY A 83 -20.54 -12.44 5.15
C GLY A 83 -19.54 -12.38 6.30
N THR A 84 -18.41 -13.07 6.14
CA THR A 84 -17.28 -13.04 7.09
C THR A 84 -16.59 -11.67 7.06
N LEU A 85 -15.75 -11.38 8.06
CA LEU A 85 -15.02 -10.10 8.10
C LEU A 85 -14.08 -9.95 6.90
N GLU A 86 -13.47 -11.06 6.46
CA GLU A 86 -12.61 -11.13 5.28
C GLU A 86 -13.39 -10.81 3.99
N GLU A 87 -14.59 -11.36 3.83
CA GLU A 87 -15.44 -11.08 2.66
C GLU A 87 -15.85 -9.60 2.58
N LYS A 88 -16.05 -8.96 3.73
CA LYS A 88 -16.43 -7.55 3.82
C LYS A 88 -15.29 -6.59 3.44
N ILE A 89 -14.05 -6.94 3.78
CA ILE A 89 -12.88 -6.10 3.50
C ILE A 89 -12.24 -6.38 2.14
N ALA A 90 -12.52 -7.56 1.54
CA ALA A 90 -11.94 -7.98 0.27
C ALA A 90 -12.06 -6.93 -0.85
N PRO A 91 -13.22 -6.27 -1.08
CA PRO A 91 -13.32 -5.25 -2.14
C PRO A 91 -12.38 -4.06 -1.91
N TRP A 92 -12.09 -3.70 -0.66
CA TRP A 92 -11.30 -2.52 -0.32
C TRP A 92 -9.80 -2.71 -0.53
N VAL A 93 -9.35 -3.96 -0.48
CA VAL A 93 -7.94 -4.35 -0.68
C VAL A 93 -7.72 -5.03 -2.02
N ALA A 94 -8.78 -5.21 -2.82
CA ALA A 94 -8.74 -5.87 -4.12
C ALA A 94 -7.60 -5.34 -5.01
N PRO A 95 -7.42 -4.02 -5.23
CA PRO A 95 -6.35 -3.53 -6.12
C PRO A 95 -4.95 -4.01 -5.72
N LEU A 96 -4.67 -4.04 -4.41
CA LEU A 96 -3.40 -4.50 -3.88
C LEU A 96 -3.24 -6.02 -4.01
N THR A 97 -4.28 -6.78 -3.62
CA THR A 97 -4.25 -8.25 -3.67
C THR A 97 -4.25 -8.80 -5.10
N GLU A 98 -4.93 -8.14 -6.05
CA GLU A 98 -4.88 -8.45 -7.48
C GLU A 98 -3.48 -8.25 -8.03
N THR A 99 -2.83 -7.12 -7.72
CA THR A 99 -1.44 -6.88 -8.10
C THR A 99 -0.51 -7.98 -7.57
N MET A 100 -0.69 -8.40 -6.32
CA MET A 100 0.11 -9.48 -5.75
C MET A 100 -0.16 -10.82 -6.46
N LYS A 101 -1.43 -11.16 -6.73
CA LYS A 101 -1.84 -12.36 -7.48
C LYS A 101 -1.22 -12.38 -8.88
N GLU A 102 -1.24 -11.27 -9.60
CA GLU A 102 -0.61 -11.15 -10.91
C GLU A 102 0.91 -11.33 -10.82
N ARG A 103 1.54 -10.76 -9.77
CA ARG A 103 3.00 -10.80 -9.60
C ARG A 103 3.55 -12.16 -9.19
N MET A 104 2.85 -12.90 -8.34
CA MET A 104 3.34 -14.20 -7.82
C MET A 104 2.58 -15.42 -8.36
N GLY A 105 1.51 -15.20 -9.12
CA GLY A 105 0.59 -16.23 -9.58
C GLY A 105 -0.53 -16.48 -8.56
N ALA A 106 -1.76 -16.63 -9.06
CA ALA A 106 -2.96 -16.78 -8.23
C ALA A 106 -2.88 -17.97 -7.27
N ALA A 107 -2.40 -19.13 -7.74
CA ALA A 107 -2.26 -20.33 -6.90
C ALA A 107 -1.28 -20.11 -5.74
N ALA A 108 -0.15 -19.44 -5.98
CA ALA A 108 0.84 -19.15 -4.94
C ALA A 108 0.30 -18.13 -3.93
N PHE A 109 -0.42 -17.12 -4.40
CA PHE A 109 -1.09 -16.15 -3.53
C PHE A 109 -2.13 -16.83 -2.63
N ASP A 110 -3.00 -17.67 -3.19
CA ASP A 110 -4.04 -18.35 -2.42
C ASP A 110 -3.45 -19.32 -1.37
N ILE A 111 -2.33 -19.98 -1.68
CA ILE A 111 -1.58 -20.79 -0.72
C ILE A 111 -1.01 -19.90 0.40
N ALA A 112 -0.39 -18.78 0.06
CA ALA A 112 0.20 -17.86 1.03
C ALA A 112 -0.86 -17.24 1.96
N VAL A 113 -2.06 -16.91 1.43
CA VAL A 113 -3.19 -16.46 2.25
C VAL A 113 -3.65 -17.57 3.20
N LYS A 114 -3.85 -18.80 2.69
CA LYS A 114 -4.26 -19.96 3.52
C LYS A 114 -3.24 -20.31 4.60
N ALA A 115 -1.95 -20.12 4.33
CA ALA A 115 -0.87 -20.34 5.28
C ALA A 115 -0.74 -19.21 6.32
N GLY A 116 -1.39 -18.06 6.11
CA GLY A 116 -1.25 -16.87 6.95
C GLY A 116 0.03 -16.07 6.67
N ASP A 117 0.71 -16.33 5.56
CA ASP A 117 1.87 -15.57 5.08
C ASP A 117 1.43 -14.23 4.47
N ILE A 118 0.20 -14.14 3.97
CA ILE A 118 -0.46 -12.89 3.56
C ILE A 118 -1.72 -12.73 4.40
N GLU A 119 -1.77 -11.70 5.23
CA GLU A 119 -2.93 -11.39 6.06
C GLU A 119 -3.54 -10.06 5.66
N VAL A 120 -4.85 -10.05 5.40
CA VAL A 120 -5.65 -8.83 5.32
C VAL A 120 -6.26 -8.61 6.69
N VAL A 121 -5.86 -7.55 7.37
CA VAL A 121 -6.20 -7.30 8.78
C VAL A 121 -7.02 -6.01 8.88
N PRO A 122 -8.22 -6.05 9.47
CA PRO A 122 -8.96 -4.84 9.82
C PRO A 122 -8.12 -3.94 10.72
N PHE A 123 -8.14 -2.64 10.46
CA PHE A 123 -7.26 -1.69 11.14
C PHE A 123 -7.45 -1.71 12.67
N GLU A 124 -8.66 -1.95 13.15
CA GLU A 124 -9.02 -2.03 14.56
C GLU A 124 -8.37 -3.23 15.27
N VAL A 125 -8.10 -4.32 14.53
CA VAL A 125 -7.49 -5.55 15.03
C VAL A 125 -5.97 -5.42 15.17
N MET A 126 -5.37 -4.33 14.68
CA MET A 126 -3.96 -4.02 14.91
C MET A 126 -3.65 -3.77 16.40
N ARG A 127 -4.66 -3.35 17.18
CA ARG A 127 -4.50 -3.08 18.61
C ARG A 127 -4.06 -4.34 19.35
N GLY A 128 -2.97 -4.25 20.10
CA GLY A 128 -2.46 -5.36 20.90
C GLY A 128 -1.62 -6.39 20.13
N ARG A 129 -1.43 -6.23 18.82
CA ARG A 129 -0.50 -7.04 18.03
C ARG A 129 0.88 -6.39 18.01
N THR A 130 1.93 -7.20 17.89
CA THR A 130 3.27 -6.72 17.56
C THR A 130 3.73 -7.49 16.32
N PHE A 131 4.17 -6.76 15.31
CA PHE A 131 4.60 -7.34 14.05
C PHE A 131 6.12 -7.48 14.01
N LYS A 132 6.63 -8.59 13.48
CA LYS A 132 8.07 -8.86 13.33
C LYS A 132 8.32 -9.60 12.02
N ASN A 133 9.49 -9.39 11.40
CA ASN A 133 9.91 -10.08 10.16
C ASN A 133 8.84 -10.08 9.06
N CYS A 134 8.25 -8.90 8.80
CA CYS A 134 7.13 -8.76 7.89
C CYS A 134 7.16 -7.44 7.13
N LEU A 135 6.44 -7.39 6.02
CA LEU A 135 6.11 -6.14 5.35
C LEU A 135 4.67 -5.74 5.70
N VAL A 136 4.47 -4.53 6.19
CA VAL A 136 3.15 -3.98 6.55
C VAL A 136 2.79 -2.86 5.59
N ILE A 137 1.63 -2.97 4.94
CA ILE A 137 1.08 -1.95 4.04
C ILE A 137 -0.15 -1.35 4.72
N LEU A 138 -0.07 -0.06 5.02
CA LEU A 138 -1.23 0.76 5.35
C LEU A 138 -1.62 1.55 4.11
N ASP A 139 -2.71 1.14 3.45
CA ASP A 139 -3.26 1.88 2.31
C ASP A 139 -4.32 2.89 2.79
N GLU A 140 -4.50 3.96 2.02
CA GLU A 140 -5.49 5.03 2.27
C GLU A 140 -5.32 5.69 3.64
N ALA A 141 -4.06 5.88 4.03
CA ALA A 141 -3.66 6.38 5.34
C ALA A 141 -4.21 7.78 5.66
N GLN A 142 -4.62 8.56 4.66
CA GLN A 142 -5.26 9.85 4.89
C GLN A 142 -6.52 9.74 5.74
N ASN A 143 -7.16 8.57 5.75
CA ASN A 143 -8.37 8.29 6.51
C ASN A 143 -8.10 7.74 7.92
N THR A 144 -6.85 7.78 8.38
CA THR A 144 -6.53 7.56 9.80
C THR A 144 -6.65 8.87 10.58
N THR A 145 -7.13 8.80 11.82
CA THR A 145 -6.99 9.87 12.81
C THR A 145 -5.58 9.85 13.43
N THR A 146 -5.21 10.92 14.14
CA THR A 146 -3.90 10.97 14.83
C THR A 146 -3.72 9.85 15.87
N PRO A 147 -4.71 9.51 16.73
CA PRO A 147 -4.61 8.38 17.65
C PRO A 147 -4.43 7.03 16.93
N GLU A 148 -5.11 6.84 15.81
CA GLU A 148 -5.07 5.61 15.02
C GLU A 148 -3.71 5.36 14.38
N ILE A 149 -3.15 6.35 13.68
CA ILE A 149 -1.84 6.18 13.05
C ILE A 149 -0.73 6.04 14.11
N LYS A 150 -0.86 6.72 15.26
CA LYS A 150 0.04 6.51 16.42
C LYS A 150 -0.06 5.08 16.94
N MET A 151 -1.28 4.54 17.07
CA MET A 151 -1.49 3.16 17.48
C MET A 151 -0.78 2.22 16.50
N PHE A 152 -1.01 2.38 15.19
CA PHE A 152 -0.38 1.57 14.13
C PHE A 152 1.15 1.62 14.18
N LEU A 153 1.74 2.82 14.16
CA LEU A 153 3.19 3.00 14.13
C LEU A 153 3.90 2.39 15.35
N THR A 154 3.22 2.34 16.50
CA THR A 154 3.75 1.73 17.73
C THR A 154 3.57 0.21 17.82
N ARG A 155 3.03 -0.45 16.78
CA ARG A 155 2.94 -1.92 16.69
C ARG A 155 4.04 -2.55 15.83
N ILE A 156 4.83 -1.74 15.14
CA ILE A 156 5.89 -2.19 14.24
C ILE A 156 7.10 -2.59 15.08
N GLY A 157 7.52 -3.84 14.99
CA GLY A 157 8.67 -4.40 15.70
C GLY A 157 9.87 -4.61 14.78
N ASP A 158 10.78 -5.49 15.23
CA ASP A 158 12.05 -5.74 14.57
C ASP A 158 11.87 -6.40 13.19
N ASP A 159 12.80 -6.09 12.28
CA ASP A 159 12.85 -6.64 10.91
C ASP A 159 11.56 -6.42 10.10
N CYS A 160 10.82 -5.35 10.41
CA CYS A 160 9.67 -4.93 9.63
C CYS A 160 10.02 -3.89 8.57
N GLN A 161 9.40 -4.03 7.39
CA GLN A 161 9.29 -2.94 6.43
C GLN A 161 7.87 -2.38 6.45
N VAL A 162 7.70 -1.05 6.46
CA VAL A 162 6.40 -0.38 6.52
C VAL A 162 6.22 0.53 5.32
N ILE A 163 5.10 0.38 4.63
CA ILE A 163 4.69 1.24 3.52
C ILE A 163 3.40 1.93 3.95
N ILE A 164 3.42 3.26 3.97
CA ILE A 164 2.25 4.10 4.28
C ILE A 164 1.86 4.83 3.00
N ASN A 165 0.79 4.36 2.35
CA ASN A 165 0.24 4.95 1.14
C ASN A 165 -0.96 5.82 1.48
N GLY A 166 -1.09 6.97 0.83
CA GLY A 166 -2.30 7.77 0.91
C GLY A 166 -2.30 8.99 0.02
N ASP A 167 -3.34 9.80 0.13
CA ASP A 167 -3.44 11.11 -0.51
C ASP A 167 -4.04 12.10 0.48
N VAL A 168 -3.24 13.04 0.98
CA VAL A 168 -3.67 14.02 1.99
C VAL A 168 -4.76 14.98 1.50
N SER A 169 -5.00 15.04 0.18
CA SER A 169 -6.08 15.84 -0.41
C SER A 169 -7.43 15.11 -0.40
N GLN A 170 -7.42 13.77 -0.31
CA GLN A 170 -8.61 12.92 -0.41
C GLN A 170 -9.05 12.37 0.97
N THR A 171 -8.93 13.18 2.01
CA THR A 171 -9.36 12.78 3.37
C THR A 171 -10.88 12.82 3.49
N ASP A 172 -11.49 11.71 3.89
CA ASP A 172 -12.91 11.61 4.24
C ASP A 172 -13.20 12.07 5.68
N LEU A 173 -12.15 12.32 6.48
CA LEU A 173 -12.26 12.74 7.86
C LEU A 173 -12.70 14.20 7.97
N ARG A 174 -13.56 14.48 8.96
CA ARG A 174 -13.91 15.85 9.40
C ARG A 174 -12.88 16.45 10.34
N GLU A 175 -11.95 15.63 10.84
CA GLU A 175 -10.87 16.02 11.75
C GLU A 175 -9.50 15.98 11.05
N THR A 176 -8.43 16.28 11.79
CA THR A 176 -7.08 16.25 11.23
C THR A 176 -6.64 14.82 10.93
N SER A 177 -6.33 14.57 9.66
CA SER A 177 -5.72 13.32 9.21
C SER A 177 -4.41 13.01 9.95
N GLY A 178 -4.31 11.78 10.46
CA GLY A 178 -3.12 11.22 11.06
C GLY A 178 -1.95 11.16 10.09
N LEU A 179 -2.19 10.92 8.80
CA LEU A 179 -1.15 10.98 7.77
C LEU A 179 -0.49 12.36 7.72
N ARG A 180 -1.30 13.44 7.76
CA ARG A 180 -0.80 14.83 7.80
C ARG A 180 0.04 15.08 9.06
N THR A 181 -0.40 14.57 10.21
CA THR A 181 0.35 14.64 11.46
C THR A 181 1.71 13.92 11.36
N VAL A 182 1.74 12.72 10.79
CA VAL A 182 2.98 11.94 10.65
C VAL A 182 3.97 12.64 9.71
N ILE A 183 3.52 13.16 8.57
CA ILE A 183 4.36 13.94 7.66
C ILE A 183 5.00 15.13 8.39
N HIS A 184 4.20 15.87 9.17
CA HIS A 184 4.71 16.99 9.96
C HIS A 184 5.76 16.55 10.99
N LEU A 185 5.55 15.43 11.67
CA LEU A 185 6.51 14.89 12.64
C LEU A 185 7.82 14.44 11.98
N VAL A 186 7.75 13.73 10.85
CA VAL A 186 8.94 13.31 10.09
C VAL A 186 9.79 14.51 9.71
N LYS A 187 9.15 15.56 9.16
CA LYS A 187 9.84 16.80 8.75
C LYS A 187 10.39 17.58 9.95
N SER A 188 9.57 17.85 10.96
CA SER A 188 9.97 18.67 12.13
C SER A 188 11.02 18.01 13.03
N ARG A 189 11.08 16.68 13.06
CA ARG A 189 12.06 15.91 13.84
C ARG A 189 13.26 15.44 13.01
N MET A 190 13.33 15.79 11.73
CA MET A 190 14.38 15.37 10.80
C MET A 190 14.57 13.84 10.80
N MET A 191 13.47 13.09 10.81
CA MET A 191 13.53 11.63 10.78
C MET A 191 14.01 11.16 9.40
N ALA A 192 14.87 10.15 9.36
CA ALA A 192 15.35 9.53 8.13
C ALA A 192 14.30 8.58 7.52
N ILE A 193 13.10 9.09 7.28
CA ILE A 193 11.99 8.37 6.63
C ILE A 193 11.73 9.06 5.30
N PRO A 194 11.95 8.39 4.15
CA PRO A 194 11.62 8.95 2.85
C PRO A 194 10.13 9.26 2.73
N ILE A 195 9.83 10.46 2.23
CA ILE A 195 8.49 10.87 1.81
C ILE A 195 8.54 11.06 0.30
N VAL A 196 7.86 10.17 -0.42
CA VAL A 196 7.74 10.25 -1.88
C VAL A 196 6.38 10.82 -2.24
N GLU A 197 6.37 12.00 -2.83
CA GLU A 197 5.14 12.73 -3.17
C GLU A 197 4.97 12.74 -4.69
N PHE A 198 4.06 11.89 -5.16
CA PHE A 198 3.57 11.87 -6.54
C PHE A 198 2.64 13.05 -6.80
N THR A 199 2.71 13.53 -8.03
CA THR A 199 1.86 14.58 -8.57
C THR A 199 0.97 14.03 -9.68
N LEU A 200 0.17 14.89 -10.28
CA LEU A 200 -0.69 14.51 -11.41
C LEU A 200 0.12 14.18 -12.66
N ASP A 201 1.30 14.80 -12.81
CA ASP A 201 2.25 14.51 -13.89
C ASP A 201 2.82 13.08 -13.81
N ASP A 202 2.69 12.44 -12.64
CA ASP A 202 3.12 11.05 -12.43
C ASP A 202 2.00 10.03 -12.72
N ILE A 203 0.82 10.47 -13.15
CA ILE A 203 -0.28 9.55 -13.48
C ILE A 203 0.05 8.82 -14.77
N VAL A 204 0.17 7.49 -14.65
CA VAL A 204 0.41 6.62 -15.80
C VAL A 204 -0.92 6.02 -16.24
N ARG A 205 -1.68 6.79 -17.01
CA ARG A 205 -2.92 6.35 -17.66
C ARG A 205 -2.84 6.62 -19.16
N SER A 206 -3.50 5.79 -19.95
CA SER A 206 -3.54 5.91 -21.40
C SER A 206 -4.97 6.07 -21.91
N GLY A 207 -5.10 6.59 -23.13
CA GLY A 207 -6.37 6.79 -23.83
C GLY A 207 -7.34 7.72 -23.09
N ILE A 208 -8.63 7.44 -23.23
CA ILE A 208 -9.73 8.29 -22.72
C ILE A 208 -9.66 8.57 -21.21
N CYS A 209 -9.08 7.66 -20.42
CA CYS A 209 -8.95 7.85 -18.98
C CYS A 209 -7.98 8.99 -18.65
N ALA A 210 -6.88 9.12 -19.40
CA ALA A 210 -5.95 10.24 -19.23
C ALA A 210 -6.60 11.58 -19.64
N GLU A 211 -7.41 11.57 -20.71
CA GLU A 211 -8.16 12.76 -21.14
C GLU A 211 -9.14 13.25 -20.07
N TRP A 212 -9.88 12.34 -19.44
CA TRP A 212 -10.79 12.71 -18.34
C TRP A 212 -10.05 13.26 -17.13
N VAL A 213 -8.94 12.64 -16.72
CA VAL A 213 -8.14 13.13 -15.58
C VAL A 213 -7.68 14.56 -15.85
N LYS A 214 -7.18 14.83 -17.05
CA LYS A 214 -6.72 16.16 -17.43
C LYS A 214 -7.88 17.17 -17.43
N ALA A 215 -9.04 16.79 -17.95
CA ALA A 215 -10.21 17.66 -18.00
C ALA A 215 -10.72 18.04 -16.58
N PHE A 216 -10.81 17.08 -15.65
CA PHE A 216 -11.20 17.38 -14.27
C PHE A 216 -10.19 18.30 -13.57
N GLU A 217 -8.90 18.12 -13.83
CA GLU A 217 -7.86 18.94 -13.24
C GLU A 217 -7.86 20.38 -13.76
N GLU A 218 -8.01 20.57 -15.08
CA GLU A 218 -8.12 21.89 -15.72
C GLU A 218 -9.30 22.70 -15.17
N GLU A 219 -10.42 22.02 -14.87
CA GLU A 219 -11.63 22.61 -14.29
C GLU A 219 -11.58 22.71 -12.74
N ARG A 220 -10.54 22.19 -12.08
CA ARG A 220 -10.39 22.14 -10.61
C ARG A 220 -11.58 21.47 -9.90
N LEU A 221 -12.07 20.37 -10.47
CA LEU A 221 -13.21 19.59 -9.97
C LEU A 221 -12.79 18.37 -9.14
#